data_AF-A0A2P6VBB4-F1
#
_entry.id   AF-A0A2P6VBB4-F1
#
_cell.length_a   1.000
_cell.length_b   1.000
_cell.length_c   1.000
_cell.angle_alpha   90.00
_cell.angle_beta   90.00
_cell.angle_gamma   90.00
#
_symmetry.space_group_name_H-M   'P 1'
#
loop_
_entity.id
_entity.type
_entity.pdbx_description
1 polymer ?
#
loop_
_entity_poly.entity_id
_entity_poly.type
_entity_poly.pdbx_seq_one_letter_code
_entity_poly.pdbx_strand_id
1 'polypeptide(L)'
;MPDAAVKLVPAWEVPKRGKGGSLASRQALLHSLVHIENAAIDLSWDVIARFGGDPSYRLPRQFFDDFVRVAHDECRHFLLLERRLEGCGSRYGALAAHDGLWESAAATAGSLGARLAVEHCTHEARGLDVLPQTVARFRSGGDKESADLLQNVILAEEVSHCAAGVRWLRHLHAVARQSGGQGVDAAAENGEQQQQQQQQPAAGAEQQVAAGAERQPAAGGEQRPAAGGEQRPAALPEWAAEAARHASVETWFHSLIRKHFRGPLKPPFNDDARAQAGFGPEWYMPLTAEFIDGQAAAEAEAQQQPANGQA
;
A
#
# COMPACT_ATOMS: atom_id res chain seq x y z
N MET A 1 -5.58 -9.10 19.83
CA MET A 1 -4.90 -9.36 21.13
C MET A 1 -3.89 -10.46 20.82
N PRO A 2 -2.60 -10.33 21.18
CA PRO A 2 -1.66 -11.42 20.91
C PRO A 2 -2.22 -12.70 21.55
N ASP A 3 -2.21 -13.78 20.77
CA ASP A 3 -2.68 -15.08 21.21
C ASP A 3 -1.98 -15.45 22.52
N ALA A 4 -2.77 -15.70 23.57
CA ALA A 4 -2.29 -15.98 24.92
C ALA A 4 -1.35 -17.20 24.98
N ALA A 5 -1.28 -17.99 23.90
CA ALA A 5 -0.40 -19.12 23.74
C ALA A 5 1.09 -18.75 23.52
N VAL A 6 1.44 -17.56 23.00
CA VAL A 6 2.83 -17.22 22.63
C VAL A 6 3.46 -16.20 23.57
N LYS A 7 4.64 -16.52 24.12
CA LYS A 7 5.44 -15.54 24.86
C LYS A 7 6.13 -14.57 23.89
N LEU A 8 5.72 -13.30 23.93
CA LEU A 8 6.40 -12.23 23.18
C LEU A 8 7.63 -11.74 23.96
N VAL A 9 8.75 -11.62 23.24
CA VAL A 9 10.02 -11.12 23.77
C VAL A 9 10.65 -10.15 22.75
N PRO A 10 11.57 -9.26 23.18
CA PRO A 10 12.33 -8.45 22.24
C PRO A 10 13.08 -9.31 21.21
N ALA A 11 13.31 -8.76 20.02
CA ALA A 11 13.89 -9.52 18.90
C ALA A 11 15.24 -10.20 19.21
N TRP A 12 16.07 -9.61 20.07
CA TRP A 12 17.37 -10.17 20.49
C TRP A 12 17.26 -11.34 21.49
N GLU A 13 16.08 -11.57 22.08
CA GLU A 13 15.79 -12.66 23.01
C GLU A 13 15.09 -13.85 22.34
N VAL A 14 14.65 -13.71 21.09
CA VAL A 14 14.04 -14.82 20.34
C VAL A 14 15.08 -15.91 20.07
N PRO A 15 14.78 -17.20 20.34
CA PRO A 15 15.70 -18.30 20.06
C PRO A 15 16.21 -18.27 18.61
N LYS A 16 17.51 -18.49 18.43
CA LYS A 16 18.11 -18.49 17.09
C LYS A 16 17.50 -19.60 16.23
N ARG A 17 16.92 -19.19 15.10
CA ARG A 17 16.46 -20.08 14.03
C ARG A 17 17.70 -20.67 13.36
N GLY A 18 18.03 -21.92 13.65
CA GLY A 18 19.19 -22.60 13.07
C GLY A 18 19.06 -22.82 11.55
N LYS A 19 19.93 -23.66 10.97
CA LYS A 19 19.98 -23.92 9.52
C LYS A 19 19.00 -25.01 9.01
N GLY A 20 18.12 -25.53 9.86
CA GLY A 20 17.15 -26.60 9.52
C GLY A 20 17.71 -28.03 9.58
N GLY A 21 18.99 -28.21 9.89
CA GLY A 21 19.63 -29.53 9.95
C GLY A 21 19.14 -30.41 11.11
N SER A 22 18.97 -29.84 12.30
CA SER A 22 18.48 -30.55 13.49
C SER A 22 16.97 -30.41 13.68
N LEU A 23 16.35 -31.34 14.42
CA LEU A 23 14.93 -31.29 14.76
C LEU A 23 14.56 -29.96 15.44
N ALA A 24 15.31 -29.56 16.46
CA ALA A 24 15.09 -28.29 17.17
C ALA A 24 15.13 -27.08 16.22
N SER A 25 16.03 -27.10 15.23
CA SER A 25 16.11 -26.03 14.24
C SER A 25 14.91 -26.02 13.28
N ARG A 26 14.36 -27.19 12.92
CA ARG A 26 13.16 -27.28 12.07
C ARG A 26 11.94 -26.80 12.82
N GLN A 27 11.78 -27.23 14.07
CA GLN A 27 10.72 -26.77 14.96
C GLN A 27 10.77 -25.25 15.15
N ALA A 28 11.94 -24.65 15.34
CA ALA A 28 12.09 -23.21 15.45
C ALA A 28 11.76 -22.44 14.15
N LEU A 29 12.11 -22.99 12.99
CA LEU A 29 11.76 -22.41 11.69
C LEU A 29 10.25 -22.49 11.45
N LEU A 30 9.64 -23.67 11.63
CA LEU A 30 8.20 -23.87 11.46
C LEU A 30 7.39 -23.01 12.43
N HIS A 31 7.76 -23.00 13.72
CA HIS A 31 7.08 -22.17 14.73
C HIS A 31 7.12 -20.68 14.37
N SER A 32 8.27 -20.20 13.87
CA SER A 32 8.37 -18.81 13.41
C SER A 32 7.47 -18.53 12.20
N LEU A 33 7.29 -19.47 11.28
CA LEU A 33 6.41 -19.30 10.12
C LEU A 33 4.94 -19.29 10.56
N VAL A 34 4.53 -20.21 11.44
CA VAL A 34 3.19 -20.20 12.05
C VAL A 34 2.89 -18.85 12.71
N HIS A 35 3.86 -18.28 13.42
CA HIS A 35 3.70 -16.97 14.04
C HIS A 35 3.51 -15.83 13.03
N ILE A 36 4.22 -15.90 11.90
CA ILE A 36 4.10 -14.91 10.82
C ILE A 36 2.71 -15.00 10.19
N GLU A 37 2.23 -16.19 9.82
CA GLU A 37 0.90 -16.30 9.19
C GLU A 37 -0.20 -15.87 10.16
N ASN A 38 -0.06 -16.19 11.46
CA ASN A 38 -1.01 -15.72 12.46
C ASN A 38 -1.09 -14.17 12.50
N ALA A 39 0.06 -13.50 12.42
CA ALA A 39 0.09 -12.04 12.35
C ALA A 39 -0.47 -11.52 11.02
N ALA A 40 -0.24 -12.22 9.91
CA ALA A 40 -0.76 -11.86 8.59
C ALA A 40 -2.31 -11.95 8.51
N ILE A 41 -2.92 -12.92 9.19
CA ILE A 41 -4.39 -12.98 9.38
C ILE A 41 -4.89 -11.70 10.04
N ASP A 42 -4.29 -11.33 11.18
CA ASP A 42 -4.69 -10.15 11.95
C ASP A 42 -4.49 -8.85 11.15
N LEU A 43 -3.37 -8.73 10.43
CA LEU A 43 -3.07 -7.57 9.58
C LEU A 43 -4.06 -7.43 8.42
N SER A 44 -4.45 -8.54 7.79
CA SER A 44 -5.42 -8.56 6.70
C SER A 44 -6.82 -8.13 7.16
N TRP A 45 -7.21 -8.48 8.38
CA TRP A 45 -8.44 -7.96 8.98
C TRP A 45 -8.30 -6.53 9.51
N ASP A 46 -7.14 -6.15 10.05
CA ASP A 46 -6.87 -4.80 10.55
C ASP A 46 -7.04 -3.77 9.44
N VAL A 47 -6.48 -4.03 8.25
CA VAL A 47 -6.55 -3.07 7.14
C VAL A 47 -8.00 -2.84 6.69
N ILE A 48 -8.83 -3.89 6.70
CA ILE A 48 -10.28 -3.78 6.41
C ILE A 48 -10.99 -3.01 7.52
N ALA A 49 -10.87 -3.47 8.77
CA ALA A 49 -11.66 -2.95 9.88
C ALA A 49 -11.29 -1.50 10.23
N ARG A 50 -10.02 -1.15 10.10
CA ARG A 50 -9.48 0.16 10.48
C ARG A 50 -9.75 1.24 9.45
N PHE A 51 -9.57 0.92 8.17
CA PHE A 51 -9.60 1.94 7.11
C PHE A 51 -10.81 1.82 6.19
N GLY A 52 -11.47 0.66 6.15
CA GLY A 52 -12.58 0.40 5.23
C GLY A 52 -13.82 1.27 5.42
N GLY A 53 -14.00 1.84 6.61
CA GLY A 53 -15.12 2.73 6.92
C GLY A 53 -14.90 4.20 6.53
N ASP A 54 -13.67 4.60 6.16
CA ASP A 54 -13.38 5.99 5.80
C ASP A 54 -13.66 6.23 4.30
N PRO A 55 -14.71 6.99 3.94
CA PRO A 55 -15.05 7.27 2.55
C PRO A 55 -13.99 8.11 1.83
N SER A 56 -13.07 8.76 2.56
CA SER A 56 -12.01 9.58 1.98
C SER A 56 -11.10 8.77 1.07
N TYR A 57 -10.83 7.50 1.41
CA TYR A 57 -10.00 6.59 0.62
C TYR A 57 -10.65 6.07 -0.66
N ARG A 58 -11.98 6.27 -0.84
CA ARG A 58 -12.75 5.80 -2.00
C ARG A 58 -12.47 4.34 -2.35
N LEU A 59 -12.53 3.46 -1.35
CA LEU A 59 -12.22 2.05 -1.50
C LEU A 59 -13.39 1.30 -2.16
N PRO A 60 -13.21 0.67 -3.34
CA PRO A 60 -14.25 -0.14 -3.97
C PRO A 60 -14.36 -1.52 -3.29
N ARG A 61 -15.44 -2.26 -3.58
CA ARG A 61 -15.67 -3.62 -3.04
C ARG A 61 -14.48 -4.57 -3.22
N GLN A 62 -13.77 -4.45 -4.34
CA GLN A 62 -12.61 -5.28 -4.66
C GLN A 62 -11.48 -5.18 -3.62
N PHE A 63 -11.34 -4.05 -2.91
CA PHE A 63 -10.38 -3.91 -1.82
C PHE A 63 -10.66 -4.91 -0.71
N PHE A 64 -11.94 -5.02 -0.35
CA PHE A 64 -12.39 -5.95 0.67
C PHE A 64 -12.29 -7.39 0.18
N ASP A 65 -12.64 -7.66 -1.08
CA ASP A 65 -12.53 -9.00 -1.66
C ASP A 65 -11.06 -9.49 -1.65
N ASP A 66 -10.11 -8.63 -2.01
CA ASP A 66 -8.68 -8.93 -1.99
C ASP A 66 -8.20 -9.28 -0.57
N PHE A 67 -8.44 -8.41 0.42
CA PHE A 67 -7.93 -8.65 1.79
C PHE A 67 -8.68 -9.76 2.54
N VAL A 68 -9.96 -10.02 2.23
CA VAL A 68 -10.66 -11.21 2.72
C VAL A 68 -10.03 -12.48 2.15
N ARG A 69 -9.63 -12.46 0.87
CA ARG A 69 -8.91 -13.57 0.25
C ARG A 69 -7.54 -13.79 0.88
N VAL A 70 -6.76 -12.73 1.09
CA VAL A 70 -5.47 -12.81 1.81
C VAL A 70 -5.70 -13.42 3.18
N ALA A 71 -6.60 -12.86 4.00
CA ALA A 71 -6.91 -13.39 5.32
C ALA A 71 -7.31 -14.88 5.31
N HIS A 72 -8.06 -15.32 4.30
CA HIS A 72 -8.44 -16.72 4.14
C HIS A 72 -7.23 -17.62 3.81
N ASP A 73 -6.37 -17.18 2.90
CA ASP A 73 -5.15 -17.91 2.55
C ASP A 73 -4.19 -18.00 3.74
N GLU A 74 -4.01 -16.91 4.49
CA GLU A 74 -3.21 -16.89 5.72
C GLU A 74 -3.75 -17.82 6.80
N CYS A 75 -5.09 -17.89 6.98
CA CYS A 75 -5.72 -18.86 7.87
C CYS A 75 -5.37 -20.29 7.47
N ARG A 76 -5.39 -20.60 6.17
CA ARG A 76 -5.06 -21.93 5.68
C ARG A 76 -3.56 -22.22 5.81
N HIS A 77 -2.69 -21.26 5.52
CA HIS A 77 -1.25 -21.39 5.70
C HIS A 77 -0.90 -21.67 7.16
N PHE A 78 -1.46 -20.89 8.08
CA PHE A 78 -1.35 -21.10 9.52
C PHE A 78 -1.69 -22.55 9.90
N LEU A 79 -2.87 -23.04 9.51
CA LEU A 79 -3.34 -24.38 9.87
C LEU A 79 -2.46 -25.49 9.28
N LEU A 80 -1.95 -25.31 8.06
CA LEU A 80 -1.05 -26.27 7.42
C LEU A 80 0.32 -26.31 8.12
N LEU A 81 0.87 -25.15 8.45
CA LEU A 81 2.14 -25.04 9.15
C LEU A 81 2.04 -25.51 10.61
N GLU A 82 0.94 -25.21 11.30
CA GLU A 82 0.68 -25.68 12.66
C GLU A 82 0.64 -27.21 12.68
N ARG A 83 -0.13 -27.82 11.80
CA ARG A 83 -0.16 -29.28 11.65
C ARG A 83 1.22 -29.86 11.34
N ARG A 84 2.01 -29.18 10.50
CA ARG A 84 3.37 -29.62 10.18
C ARG A 84 4.30 -29.52 11.40
N LEU A 85 4.17 -28.47 12.20
CA LEU A 85 4.90 -28.26 13.45
C LEU A 85 4.55 -29.32 14.49
N GLU A 86 3.28 -29.67 14.62
CA GLU A 86 2.79 -30.78 15.46
C GLU A 86 3.36 -32.13 15.00
N GLY A 87 3.37 -32.39 13.69
CA GLY A 87 4.01 -33.56 13.11
C GLY A 87 5.52 -33.67 13.40
N CYS A 88 6.17 -32.55 13.71
CA CYS A 88 7.56 -32.49 14.16
C CYS A 88 7.72 -32.59 15.69
N GLY A 89 6.64 -32.84 16.45
CA GLY A 89 6.67 -32.98 17.91
C GLY A 89 6.79 -31.66 18.67
N SER A 90 6.34 -30.54 18.08
CA SER A 90 6.24 -29.24 18.76
C SER A 90 4.81 -28.69 18.62
N ARG A 91 4.54 -27.45 19.04
CA ARG A 91 3.25 -26.78 18.88
C ARG A 91 3.42 -25.28 18.79
N TYR A 92 2.42 -24.58 18.26
CA TYR A 92 2.40 -23.11 18.35
C TYR A 92 2.40 -22.67 19.83
N GLY A 93 3.10 -21.57 20.13
CA GLY A 93 3.36 -21.14 21.51
C GLY A 93 4.44 -21.91 22.28
N ALA A 94 5.01 -23.00 21.76
CA ALA A 94 6.10 -23.72 22.44
C ALA A 94 7.42 -22.92 22.52
N LEU A 95 7.62 -21.97 21.60
CA LEU A 95 8.78 -21.08 21.57
C LEU A 95 8.31 -19.62 21.69
N ALA A 96 9.20 -18.76 22.19
CA ALA A 96 8.97 -17.32 22.21
C ALA A 96 9.08 -16.73 20.81
N ALA A 97 8.35 -15.64 20.56
CA ALA A 97 8.38 -14.89 19.31
C ALA A 97 8.58 -13.39 19.58
N HIS A 98 8.83 -12.60 18.53
CA HIS A 98 8.93 -11.14 18.62
C HIS A 98 7.73 -10.49 17.92
N ASP A 99 7.31 -9.34 18.42
CA ASP A 99 6.09 -8.66 17.96
C ASP A 99 6.35 -7.64 16.83
N GLY A 100 7.36 -7.91 16.00
CA GLY A 100 7.91 -6.91 15.07
C GLY A 100 6.89 -6.42 14.02
N LEU A 101 6.04 -7.33 13.54
CA LEU A 101 4.94 -6.99 12.62
C LEU A 101 3.91 -6.11 13.32
N TRP A 102 3.60 -6.36 14.59
CA TRP A 102 2.60 -5.57 15.32
C TRP A 102 3.13 -4.21 15.79
N GLU A 103 4.41 -4.11 16.12
CA GLU A 103 5.09 -2.82 16.36
C GLU A 103 5.00 -1.93 15.11
N SER A 104 5.31 -2.50 13.94
CA SER A 104 5.17 -1.84 12.65
C SER A 104 3.71 -1.49 12.36
N ALA A 105 2.79 -2.36 12.78
CA ALA A 105 1.38 -2.12 12.62
C ALA A 105 0.82 -0.98 13.47
N ALA A 106 1.27 -0.88 14.71
CA ALA A 106 0.94 0.24 15.58
C ALA A 106 1.49 1.55 15.01
N ALA A 107 2.71 1.53 14.46
CA ALA A 107 3.36 2.71 13.88
C ALA A 107 2.68 3.22 12.60
N THR A 108 1.91 2.38 11.91
CA THR A 108 1.20 2.71 10.67
C THR A 108 -0.31 2.84 10.84
N ALA A 109 -0.84 2.67 12.06
CA ALA A 109 -2.28 2.65 12.33
C ALA A 109 -3.05 3.92 11.92
N GLY A 110 -2.35 5.06 11.76
CA GLY A 110 -2.96 6.33 11.35
C GLY A 110 -2.99 6.60 9.84
N SER A 111 -2.46 5.70 9.00
CA SER A 111 -2.36 5.93 7.55
C SER A 111 -2.47 4.65 6.75
N LEU A 112 -3.53 4.52 5.95
CA LEU A 112 -3.70 3.38 5.03
C LEU A 112 -2.53 3.28 4.03
N GLY A 113 -2.02 4.41 3.53
CA GLY A 113 -0.86 4.41 2.64
C GLY A 113 0.38 3.82 3.31
N ALA A 114 0.66 4.22 4.55
CA ALA A 114 1.78 3.67 5.32
C ALA A 114 1.58 2.18 5.65
N ARG A 115 0.36 1.78 6.03
CA ARG A 115 -0.04 0.38 6.27
C ARG A 115 0.22 -0.48 5.04
N LEU A 116 -0.25 -0.06 3.87
CA LEU A 116 -0.08 -0.79 2.62
C LEU A 116 1.40 -0.88 2.23
N ALA A 117 2.15 0.23 2.30
CA ALA A 117 3.56 0.24 1.94
C ALA A 117 4.41 -0.67 2.84
N VAL A 118 4.22 -0.60 4.15
CA VAL A 118 5.05 -1.33 5.10
C VAL A 118 4.63 -2.80 5.21
N GLU A 119 3.36 -3.07 5.49
CA GLU A 119 2.92 -4.45 5.70
C GLU A 119 2.67 -5.16 4.38
N HIS A 120 1.76 -4.63 3.56
CA HIS A 120 1.23 -5.35 2.40
C HIS A 120 2.08 -5.26 1.12
N CYS A 121 3.09 -4.38 1.08
CA CYS A 121 4.11 -4.39 0.04
C CYS A 121 5.42 -4.96 0.57
N THR A 122 5.97 -4.36 1.63
CA THR A 122 7.35 -4.66 2.04
C THR A 122 7.46 -5.99 2.78
N HIS A 123 6.58 -6.29 3.73
CA HIS A 123 6.62 -7.57 4.46
C HIS A 123 6.14 -8.74 3.61
N GLU A 124 5.11 -8.56 2.77
CA GLU A 124 4.71 -9.59 1.78
C GLU A 124 5.85 -9.91 0.80
N ALA A 125 6.50 -8.88 0.23
CA ALA A 125 7.64 -9.09 -0.66
C ALA A 125 8.83 -9.76 0.07
N ARG A 126 8.93 -9.59 1.40
CA ARG A 126 9.95 -10.28 2.19
C ARG A 126 9.70 -11.79 2.27
N GLY A 127 8.43 -12.22 2.26
CA GLY A 127 8.04 -13.63 2.12
C GLY A 127 8.63 -14.23 0.83
N LEU A 128 8.40 -13.55 -0.30
CA LEU A 128 8.93 -13.92 -1.63
C LEU A 128 10.46 -14.08 -1.66
N ASP A 129 11.17 -13.24 -0.92
CA ASP A 129 12.63 -13.22 -0.87
C ASP A 129 13.24 -14.34 -0.01
N VAL A 130 12.62 -14.62 1.14
CA VAL A 130 13.20 -15.45 2.20
C VAL A 130 12.75 -16.91 2.12
N LEU A 131 11.52 -17.15 1.65
CA LEU A 131 10.98 -18.51 1.55
C LEU A 131 11.83 -19.45 0.68
N PRO A 132 12.36 -19.06 -0.50
CA PRO A 132 13.20 -19.94 -1.31
C PRO A 132 14.43 -20.47 -0.56
N GLN A 133 15.08 -19.62 0.25
CA GLN A 133 16.21 -20.07 1.07
C GLN A 133 15.76 -20.99 2.20
N THR A 134 14.57 -20.76 2.75
CA THR A 134 13.99 -21.60 3.80
C THR A 134 13.61 -22.98 3.26
N VAL A 135 13.04 -23.05 2.06
CA VAL A 135 12.81 -24.29 1.29
C VAL A 135 14.12 -25.05 1.11
N ALA A 136 15.17 -24.38 0.63
CA ALA A 136 16.48 -25.01 0.44
C ALA A 136 17.04 -25.60 1.75
N ARG A 137 16.91 -24.88 2.88
CA ARG A 137 17.32 -25.36 4.21
C ARG A 137 16.57 -26.61 4.63
N PHE A 138 15.24 -26.66 4.46
CA PHE A 138 14.44 -27.85 4.77
C PHE A 138 14.84 -29.04 3.90
N ARG A 139 15.04 -28.83 2.59
CA ARG A 139 15.52 -29.88 1.67
C ARG A 139 16.88 -30.42 2.07
N SER A 140 17.85 -29.56 2.34
CA SER A 140 19.18 -29.96 2.82
C SER A 140 19.15 -30.66 4.18
N GLY A 141 18.17 -30.32 5.03
CA GLY A 141 17.89 -31.03 6.28
C GLY A 141 17.21 -32.39 6.08
N GLY A 142 16.76 -32.74 4.86
CA GLY A 142 16.00 -33.96 4.60
C GLY A 142 14.51 -33.87 4.96
N ASP A 143 14.00 -32.68 5.27
CA ASP A 143 12.59 -32.42 5.54
C ASP A 143 11.88 -31.96 4.25
N LYS A 144 11.61 -32.92 3.37
CA LYS A 144 10.97 -32.65 2.08
C LYS A 144 9.54 -32.19 2.24
N GLU A 145 8.83 -32.69 3.25
CA GLU A 145 7.43 -32.34 3.51
C GLU A 145 7.26 -30.84 3.82
N SER A 146 8.08 -30.30 4.74
CA SER A 146 8.07 -28.86 5.02
C SER A 146 8.48 -28.05 3.79
N ALA A 147 9.50 -28.50 3.05
CA ALA A 147 9.96 -27.80 1.86
C ALA A 147 8.88 -27.72 0.77
N ASP A 148 8.16 -28.82 0.53
CA ASP A 148 7.14 -28.90 -0.51
C ASP A 148 5.88 -28.11 -0.12
N LEU A 149 5.52 -28.07 1.18
CA LEU A 149 4.48 -27.18 1.69
C LEU A 149 4.80 -25.71 1.41
N LEU A 150 6.01 -25.27 1.78
CA LEU A 150 6.41 -23.87 1.56
C LEU A 150 6.49 -23.51 0.07
N GLN A 151 7.03 -24.41 -0.76
CA GLN A 151 7.28 -24.14 -2.17
C GLN A 151 5.99 -24.16 -3.01
N ASN A 152 5.12 -25.15 -2.77
CA ASN A 152 4.01 -25.45 -3.66
C ASN A 152 2.69 -24.82 -3.21
N VAL A 153 2.61 -24.39 -1.94
CA VAL A 153 1.41 -23.79 -1.37
C VAL A 153 1.69 -22.34 -1.01
N ILE A 154 2.51 -22.10 0.02
CA ILE A 154 2.69 -20.76 0.60
C ILE A 154 3.29 -19.80 -0.43
N LEU A 155 4.52 -20.08 -0.90
CA LEU A 155 5.22 -19.20 -1.85
C LEU A 155 4.45 -18.99 -3.17
N ALA A 156 3.63 -19.96 -3.59
CA ALA A 156 2.83 -19.84 -4.80
C ALA A 156 1.70 -18.80 -4.66
N GLU A 157 1.21 -18.58 -3.43
CA GLU A 157 0.06 -17.72 -3.13
C GLU A 157 0.51 -16.30 -2.70
N GLU A 158 1.68 -16.20 -2.07
CA GLU A 158 2.35 -14.96 -1.65
C GLU A 158 2.48 -13.89 -2.73
N VAL A 159 2.66 -14.29 -4.00
CA VAL A 159 2.74 -13.35 -5.13
C VAL A 159 1.45 -12.54 -5.24
N SER A 160 0.30 -13.20 -5.03
CA SER A 160 -1.00 -12.53 -5.11
C SER A 160 -1.27 -11.62 -3.91
N HIS A 161 -0.70 -11.93 -2.74
CA HIS A 161 -0.79 -11.13 -1.53
C HIS A 161 0.01 -9.83 -1.67
N CYS A 162 1.28 -9.94 -2.07
CA CYS A 162 2.12 -8.78 -2.40
C CYS A 162 1.48 -7.92 -3.51
N ALA A 163 0.88 -8.55 -4.52
CA ALA A 163 0.19 -7.82 -5.60
C ALA A 163 -0.99 -7.00 -5.09
N ALA A 164 -1.72 -7.48 -4.08
CA ALA A 164 -2.83 -6.75 -3.48
C ALA A 164 -2.33 -5.44 -2.83
N GLY A 165 -1.25 -5.49 -2.04
CA GLY A 165 -0.65 -4.29 -1.44
C GLY A 165 -0.27 -3.24 -2.48
N VAL A 166 0.43 -3.67 -3.54
CA VAL A 166 0.87 -2.78 -4.64
C VAL A 166 -0.34 -2.19 -5.38
N ARG A 167 -1.35 -3.00 -5.67
CA ARG A 167 -2.58 -2.57 -6.35
C ARG A 167 -3.28 -1.47 -5.57
N TRP A 168 -3.45 -1.63 -4.27
CA TRP A 168 -4.18 -0.67 -3.44
C TRP A 168 -3.38 0.58 -3.14
N LEU A 169 -2.05 0.50 -3.05
CA LEU A 169 -1.21 1.68 -2.95
C LEU A 169 -1.25 2.52 -4.24
N ARG A 170 -1.26 1.87 -5.42
CA ARG A 170 -1.50 2.51 -6.72
C ARG A 170 -2.87 3.18 -6.79
N HIS A 171 -3.92 2.51 -6.32
CA HIS A 171 -5.27 3.07 -6.24
C HIS A 171 -5.30 4.36 -5.42
N LEU A 172 -4.71 4.36 -4.23
CA LEU A 172 -4.68 5.56 -3.38
C LEU A 172 -3.93 6.72 -4.03
N HIS A 173 -2.79 6.46 -4.68
CA HIS A 173 -2.06 7.48 -5.41
C HIS A 173 -2.90 8.07 -6.56
N ALA A 174 -3.60 7.21 -7.32
CA ALA A 174 -4.48 7.65 -8.38
C ALA A 174 -5.66 8.51 -7.86
N VAL A 175 -6.31 8.10 -6.76
CA VAL A 175 -7.38 8.87 -6.10
C VAL A 175 -6.87 10.26 -5.66
N ALA A 176 -5.69 10.31 -5.06
CA ALA A 176 -5.07 11.56 -4.63
C ALA A 176 -4.80 12.51 -5.82
N ARG A 177 -4.28 11.97 -6.93
CA ARG A 177 -4.00 12.76 -8.14
C ARG A 177 -5.26 13.27 -8.82
N GLN A 178 -6.32 12.48 -8.89
CA GLN A 178 -7.61 12.92 -9.45
C GLN A 178 -8.23 14.02 -8.60
N SER A 179 -8.14 13.89 -7.28
CA SER A 179 -8.73 14.86 -6.36
C SER A 179 -7.91 16.17 -6.31
N GLY A 180 -6.61 16.14 -6.60
CA GLY A 180 -5.77 17.33 -6.78
C GLY A 180 -5.81 17.96 -8.18
N GLY A 181 -6.12 17.16 -9.23
CA GLY A 181 -6.16 17.61 -10.63
C GLY A 181 -7.45 18.34 -11.03
N GLN A 182 -8.56 18.15 -10.31
CA GLN A 182 -9.81 18.87 -10.58
C GLN A 182 -9.73 20.40 -10.35
N GLY A 183 -8.59 20.93 -9.91
CA GLY A 183 -8.34 22.37 -9.80
C GLY A 183 -7.62 23.02 -10.99
N VAL A 184 -7.07 22.24 -11.94
CA VAL A 184 -6.27 22.78 -13.06
C VAL A 184 -6.95 22.69 -14.42
N ASP A 185 -7.76 21.65 -14.69
CA ASP A 185 -8.40 21.48 -16.00
C ASP A 185 -9.68 22.33 -16.19
N ALA A 186 -10.42 22.62 -15.11
CA ALA A 186 -11.64 23.45 -15.18
C ALA A 186 -11.36 24.94 -15.49
N ALA A 187 -10.12 25.40 -15.34
CA ALA A 187 -9.72 26.75 -15.73
C ALA A 187 -9.42 26.86 -17.24
N ALA A 188 -9.05 25.75 -17.90
CA ALA A 188 -8.71 25.74 -19.32
C ALA A 188 -9.98 25.74 -20.20
N GLU A 189 -10.99 24.94 -19.86
CA GLU A 189 -12.24 24.86 -20.65
C GLU A 189 -13.11 26.13 -20.54
N ASN A 190 -13.07 26.83 -19.40
CA ASN A 190 -13.79 28.09 -19.22
C ASN A 190 -13.13 29.27 -19.96
N GLY A 191 -11.83 29.19 -20.29
CA GLY A 191 -11.10 30.21 -21.03
C GLY A 191 -11.42 30.24 -22.52
N GLU A 192 -11.70 29.09 -23.11
CA GLU A 192 -12.01 28.98 -24.55
C GLU A 192 -13.47 29.35 -24.88
N GLN A 193 -14.41 29.05 -23.97
CA GLN A 193 -15.83 29.40 -24.18
C GLN A 193 -16.10 30.91 -24.03
N GLN A 194 -15.34 31.64 -23.20
CA GLN A 194 -15.49 33.09 -23.06
C GLN A 194 -14.89 33.89 -24.24
N GLN A 195 -13.94 33.34 -24.99
CA GLN A 195 -13.37 34.02 -26.17
C GLN A 195 -14.24 33.92 -27.43
N GLN A 196 -15.09 32.89 -27.56
CA GLN A 196 -15.95 32.75 -28.75
C GLN A 196 -17.24 33.59 -28.69
N GLN A 197 -17.63 34.13 -27.53
CA GLN A 197 -18.84 34.95 -27.39
C GLN A 197 -18.64 36.46 -27.60
N GLN A 198 -17.42 36.95 -27.85
CA GLN A 198 -17.13 38.39 -27.99
C GLN A 198 -16.97 38.89 -29.44
N GLN A 199 -17.27 38.09 -30.47
CA GLN A 199 -17.19 38.54 -31.87
C GLN A 199 -18.48 38.27 -32.66
N GLN A 200 -19.53 39.05 -32.41
CA GLN A 200 -20.59 39.31 -33.39
C GLN A 200 -21.05 40.78 -33.28
N PRO A 201 -21.09 41.57 -34.36
CA PRO A 201 -21.70 42.89 -34.35
C PRO A 201 -23.21 42.81 -34.62
N ALA A 202 -23.95 43.70 -33.96
CA ALA A 202 -25.38 43.87 -34.09
C ALA A 202 -25.75 44.67 -35.36
N ALA A 203 -26.79 44.22 -36.08
CA ALA A 203 -27.51 45.06 -37.03
C ALA A 203 -28.95 44.57 -37.29
N GLY A 204 -29.89 45.51 -37.26
CA GLY A 204 -31.09 45.48 -38.12
C GLY A 204 -32.40 45.05 -37.47
N ALA A 205 -33.18 46.03 -37.00
CA ALA A 205 -34.60 45.89 -36.67
C ALA A 205 -35.48 45.94 -37.93
N GLU A 206 -36.60 45.22 -37.94
CA GLU A 206 -37.83 45.67 -38.62
C GLU A 206 -39.08 44.93 -38.08
N GLN A 207 -40.18 45.67 -37.99
CA GLN A 207 -41.47 45.35 -37.36
C GLN A 207 -42.43 44.58 -38.27
N GLN A 208 -43.32 43.75 -37.69
CA GLN A 208 -44.75 43.71 -38.08
C GLN A 208 -45.70 43.05 -37.05
N VAL A 209 -46.55 43.90 -36.46
CA VAL A 209 -48.02 43.87 -36.22
C VAL A 209 -48.79 42.57 -35.90
N ALA A 210 -49.36 42.55 -34.67
CA ALA A 210 -50.69 42.08 -34.16
C ALA A 210 -51.26 40.69 -34.55
N ALA A 211 -52.06 39.96 -33.75
CA ALA A 211 -53.02 40.35 -32.71
C ALA A 211 -53.42 39.17 -31.81
N GLY A 212 -53.94 39.48 -30.61
CA GLY A 212 -55.01 38.71 -29.96
C GLY A 212 -54.61 37.77 -28.80
N ALA A 213 -54.84 38.20 -27.56
CA ALA A 213 -55.67 37.48 -26.57
C ALA A 213 -55.66 38.16 -25.19
N GLU A 214 -56.77 37.96 -24.50
CA GLU A 214 -57.33 38.63 -23.32
C GLU A 214 -56.49 38.64 -22.02
N ARG A 215 -56.81 39.63 -21.16
CA ARG A 215 -56.32 39.79 -19.77
C ARG A 215 -57.20 39.04 -18.78
N GLN A 216 -56.60 38.41 -17.75
CA GLN A 216 -56.96 38.50 -16.31
C GLN A 216 -56.05 37.62 -15.39
N PRO A 217 -56.00 37.81 -14.05
CA PRO A 217 -54.89 38.47 -13.37
C PRO A 217 -54.03 37.57 -12.47
N ALA A 218 -52.96 38.20 -11.97
CA ALA A 218 -51.88 37.69 -11.13
C ALA A 218 -52.31 37.10 -9.77
N ALA A 219 -51.60 36.04 -9.35
CA ALA A 219 -51.52 35.60 -7.97
C ALA A 219 -50.15 34.94 -7.68
N GLY A 220 -49.50 35.38 -6.61
CA GLY A 220 -48.56 34.58 -5.81
C GLY A 220 -47.14 34.39 -6.37
N GLY A 221 -46.15 34.99 -5.73
CA GLY A 221 -44.75 34.94 -6.14
C GLY A 221 -44.08 33.58 -5.93
N GLU A 222 -43.50 33.05 -7.01
CA GLU A 222 -42.46 32.03 -6.93
C GLU A 222 -41.13 32.70 -6.59
N GLN A 223 -40.59 32.34 -5.43
CA GLN A 223 -39.20 32.60 -5.08
C GLN A 223 -38.32 31.85 -6.09
N ARG A 224 -37.60 32.60 -6.93
CA ARG A 224 -36.42 32.12 -7.65
C ARG A 224 -35.48 31.45 -6.63
N PRO A 225 -34.98 30.22 -6.87
CA PRO A 225 -33.86 29.73 -6.10
C PRO A 225 -32.67 30.63 -6.40
N ALA A 226 -32.06 31.16 -5.34
CA ALA A 226 -30.88 31.99 -5.41
C ALA A 226 -29.77 31.25 -6.18
N ALA A 227 -29.09 32.01 -7.06
CA ALA A 227 -27.93 31.57 -7.79
C ALA A 227 -26.90 30.91 -6.87
N GLY A 228 -26.32 29.81 -7.35
CA GLY A 228 -25.42 28.94 -6.62
C GLY A 228 -24.28 29.68 -5.94
N GLY A 229 -24.12 29.44 -4.64
CA GLY A 229 -22.83 29.63 -4.01
C GLY A 229 -21.87 28.63 -4.62
N GLU A 230 -20.80 29.11 -5.26
CA GLU A 230 -19.64 28.28 -5.57
C GLU A 230 -19.15 27.65 -4.28
N GLN A 231 -19.50 26.39 -4.05
CA GLN A 231 -18.93 25.59 -2.98
C GLN A 231 -17.45 25.42 -3.33
N ARG A 232 -16.59 26.17 -2.62
CA ARG A 232 -15.15 25.98 -2.68
C ARG A 232 -14.87 24.50 -2.45
N PRO A 233 -14.11 23.81 -3.33
CA PRO A 233 -13.88 22.38 -3.18
C PRO A 233 -13.29 22.12 -1.79
N ALA A 234 -13.86 21.14 -1.09
CA ALA A 234 -13.40 20.75 0.23
C ALA A 234 -11.90 20.45 0.18
N ALA A 235 -11.14 20.94 1.17
CA ALA A 235 -9.71 20.66 1.24
C ALA A 235 -9.46 19.15 1.23
N LEU A 236 -8.47 18.71 0.44
CA LEU A 236 -8.12 17.31 0.37
C LEU A 236 -7.75 16.77 1.76
N PRO A 237 -8.11 15.52 2.09
CA PRO A 237 -7.56 14.83 3.24
C PRO A 237 -6.03 14.89 3.24
N GLU A 238 -5.40 14.99 4.42
CA GLU A 238 -3.95 15.16 4.55
C GLU A 238 -3.18 14.06 3.81
N TRP A 239 -3.62 12.80 3.91
CA TRP A 239 -3.00 11.67 3.23
C TRP A 239 -3.01 11.84 1.70
N ALA A 240 -4.10 12.40 1.14
CA ALA A 240 -4.26 12.59 -0.30
C ALA A 240 -3.40 13.76 -0.77
N ALA A 241 -3.32 14.84 0.02
CA ALA A 241 -2.42 15.95 -0.25
C ALA A 241 -0.94 15.50 -0.21
N GLU A 242 -0.57 14.64 0.74
CA GLU A 242 0.76 14.02 0.81
C GLU A 242 1.05 13.17 -0.43
N ALA A 243 0.17 12.24 -0.78
CA ALA A 243 0.32 11.36 -1.94
C ALA A 243 0.42 12.15 -3.26
N ALA A 244 -0.38 13.20 -3.44
CA ALA A 244 -0.42 14.00 -4.67
C ALA A 244 0.87 14.80 -4.93
N ARG A 245 1.67 15.08 -3.89
CA ARG A 245 2.99 15.74 -4.03
C ARG A 245 4.03 14.87 -4.73
N HIS A 246 3.81 13.55 -4.76
CA HIS A 246 4.71 12.60 -5.38
C HIS A 246 4.35 12.37 -6.85
N ALA A 247 5.35 12.53 -7.73
CA ALA A 247 5.16 12.40 -9.18
C ALA A 247 4.71 10.99 -9.59
N SER A 248 5.16 9.96 -8.87
CA SER A 248 4.76 8.57 -9.07
C SER A 248 4.45 7.87 -7.75
N VAL A 249 3.75 6.73 -7.83
CA VAL A 249 3.46 5.90 -6.65
C VAL A 249 4.73 5.36 -6.00
N GLU A 250 5.78 5.08 -6.77
CA GLU A 250 7.07 4.60 -6.28
C GLU A 250 7.73 5.67 -5.41
N THR A 251 7.74 6.93 -5.87
CA THR A 251 8.32 8.04 -5.09
C THR A 251 7.54 8.31 -3.79
N TRP A 252 6.23 8.03 -3.79
CA TRP A 252 5.40 8.08 -2.57
C TRP A 252 5.70 6.89 -1.66
N PHE A 253 5.81 5.69 -2.22
CA PHE A 253 6.23 4.50 -1.48
C PHE A 253 7.58 4.73 -0.80
N HIS A 254 8.57 5.31 -1.49
CA HIS A 254 9.86 5.63 -0.90
C HIS A 254 9.75 6.57 0.29
N SER A 255 8.88 7.59 0.22
CA SER A 255 8.69 8.51 1.36
C SER A 255 8.00 7.82 2.54
N LEU A 256 7.02 6.96 2.29
CA LEU A 256 6.36 6.15 3.30
C LEU A 256 7.34 5.19 3.99
N ILE A 257 8.18 4.48 3.22
CA ILE A 257 9.18 3.55 3.78
C ILE A 257 10.22 4.31 4.60
N ARG A 258 10.78 5.40 4.10
CA ARG A 258 11.76 6.20 4.87
C ARG A 258 11.19 6.72 6.19
N LYS A 259 9.89 7.02 6.23
CA LYS A 259 9.22 7.56 7.41
C LYS A 259 8.79 6.49 8.41
N HIS A 260 8.32 5.33 7.93
CA HIS A 260 7.63 4.34 8.76
C HIS A 260 8.38 3.01 8.93
N PHE A 261 9.34 2.69 8.05
CA PHE A 261 10.12 1.46 8.12
C PHE A 261 11.49 1.69 8.76
N ARG A 262 11.92 0.77 9.63
CA ARG A 262 13.20 0.90 10.35
C ARG A 262 14.35 0.27 9.56
N GLY A 263 15.21 1.13 9.03
CA GLY A 263 16.45 0.75 8.36
C GLY A 263 16.27 0.49 6.85
N PRO A 264 17.35 0.12 6.15
CA PRO A 264 17.31 -0.11 4.71
C PRO A 264 16.61 -1.44 4.37
N LEU A 265 16.05 -1.52 3.17
CA LEU A 265 15.60 -2.80 2.59
C LEU A 265 16.83 -3.66 2.27
N LYS A 266 16.76 -4.95 2.60
CA LYS A 266 17.92 -5.84 2.54
C LYS A 266 17.71 -7.00 1.58
N PRO A 267 18.72 -7.38 0.78
CA PRO A 267 18.67 -8.58 -0.04
C PRO A 267 18.60 -9.87 0.84
N PRO A 268 18.36 -11.05 0.23
CA PRO A 268 18.08 -11.26 -1.20
C PRO A 268 16.79 -10.58 -1.65
N PHE A 269 16.69 -10.27 -2.94
CA PHE A 269 15.42 -9.88 -3.57
C PHE A 269 15.06 -10.93 -4.61
N ASN A 270 13.83 -11.43 -4.56
CA ASN A 270 13.30 -12.33 -5.58
C ASN A 270 12.68 -11.49 -6.71
N ASP A 271 13.54 -10.96 -7.58
CA ASP A 271 13.14 -10.00 -8.62
C ASP A 271 12.02 -10.54 -9.52
N ASP A 272 12.08 -11.82 -9.90
CA ASP A 272 11.06 -12.45 -10.75
C ASP A 272 9.69 -12.54 -10.05
N ALA A 273 9.65 -12.94 -8.78
CA ALA A 273 8.39 -13.02 -8.03
C ALA A 273 7.82 -11.64 -7.70
N ARG A 274 8.69 -10.70 -7.32
CA ARG A 274 8.30 -9.30 -7.07
C ARG A 274 7.77 -8.64 -8.34
N ALA A 275 8.38 -8.89 -9.50
CA ALA A 275 7.89 -8.40 -10.79
C ALA A 275 6.49 -8.95 -11.14
N GLN A 276 6.21 -10.22 -10.84
CA GLN A 276 4.87 -10.80 -11.00
C GLN A 276 3.82 -10.12 -10.11
N ALA A 277 4.22 -9.64 -8.93
CA ALA A 277 3.37 -8.82 -8.05
C ALA A 277 3.26 -7.35 -8.51
N GLY A 278 3.94 -6.96 -9.59
CA GLY A 278 4.01 -5.58 -10.06
C GLY A 278 4.91 -4.67 -9.22
N PHE A 279 5.80 -5.25 -8.42
CA PHE A 279 6.71 -4.59 -7.48
C PHE A 279 8.15 -4.63 -7.99
N GLY A 280 8.42 -3.91 -9.09
CA GLY A 280 9.73 -3.95 -9.75
C GLY A 280 10.88 -3.31 -8.97
N PRO A 281 12.13 -3.43 -9.46
CA PRO A 281 13.32 -2.88 -8.81
C PRO A 281 13.24 -1.38 -8.47
N GLU A 282 12.49 -0.60 -9.25
CA GLU A 282 12.23 0.83 -9.01
C GLU A 282 11.58 1.12 -7.65
N TRP A 283 10.87 0.14 -7.07
CA TRP A 283 10.24 0.28 -5.76
C TRP A 283 11.25 0.17 -4.62
N TYR A 284 12.19 -0.77 -4.69
CA TYR A 284 12.99 -1.17 -3.52
C TYR A 284 14.49 -0.93 -3.65
N MET A 285 15.08 -0.94 -4.86
CA MET A 285 16.51 -0.69 -5.04
C MET A 285 16.94 0.67 -4.47
N PRO A 286 16.17 1.77 -4.64
CA PRO A 286 16.52 3.07 -4.05
C PRO A 286 16.46 3.14 -2.51
N LEU A 287 15.98 2.08 -1.86
CA LEU A 287 15.81 1.98 -0.41
C LEU A 287 16.80 1.00 0.23
N THR A 288 17.77 0.52 -0.54
CA THR A 288 18.86 -0.34 -0.08
C THR A 288 19.99 0.49 0.55
N ALA A 289 20.76 -0.13 1.45
CA ALA A 289 21.91 0.54 2.06
C ALA A 289 22.93 1.00 1.00
N GLU A 290 23.24 0.13 0.04
CA GLU A 290 24.19 0.39 -1.05
C GLU A 290 23.81 1.62 -1.86
N PHE A 291 22.52 1.78 -2.17
CA PHE A 291 22.04 2.95 -2.91
C PHE A 291 22.06 4.23 -2.06
N ILE A 292 21.62 4.14 -0.80
CA ILE A 292 21.59 5.27 0.13
C ILE A 292 23.02 5.80 0.38
N ASP A 293 23.95 4.91 0.66
CA ASP A 293 25.35 5.25 0.92
C ASP A 293 26.02 5.84 -0.34
N GLY A 294 25.71 5.27 -1.52
CA GLY A 294 26.20 5.77 -2.80
C GLY A 294 25.70 7.19 -3.14
N GLN A 295 24.43 7.49 -2.85
CA GLN A 295 23.88 8.84 -3.03
C GLN A 295 24.52 9.85 -2.08
N ALA A 296 24.68 9.50 -0.80
CA ALA A 296 25.32 10.37 0.18
C ALA A 296 26.78 10.70 -0.20
N ALA A 297 27.52 9.72 -0.73
CA ALA A 297 28.87 9.93 -1.25
C ALA A 297 28.89 10.88 -2.45
N ALA A 298 27.99 10.68 -3.43
CA ALA A 298 27.90 11.54 -4.62
C ALA A 298 27.51 12.98 -4.29
N GLU A 299 26.59 13.19 -3.33
CA GLU A 299 26.21 14.52 -2.86
C GLU A 299 27.37 15.24 -2.13
N ALA A 300 28.12 14.51 -1.31
CA ALA A 300 29.30 15.03 -0.64
C ALA A 300 30.41 15.43 -1.64
N GLU A 301 30.62 14.63 -2.70
CA GLU A 301 31.56 14.94 -3.78
C GLU A 301 31.11 16.16 -4.61
N ALA A 302 29.82 16.26 -4.95
CA ALA A 302 29.28 17.41 -5.68
C ALA A 302 29.40 18.73 -4.89
N GLN A 303 29.28 18.67 -3.56
CA GLN A 303 29.49 19.82 -2.66
C GLN A 303 30.97 20.20 -2.48
N GLN A 304 31.90 19.30 -2.84
CA GLN A 304 33.36 19.52 -2.71
C GLN A 304 34.03 19.95 -4.02
N GLN A 305 33.33 19.96 -5.16
CA GLN A 305 33.86 20.51 -6.40
C GLN A 305 33.96 22.04 -6.29
N PRO A 306 35.17 22.63 -6.37
CA PRO A 306 35.30 24.08 -6.34
C PRO A 306 34.61 24.66 -7.58
N ALA A 307 33.97 25.82 -7.41
CA ALA A 307 33.43 26.64 -8.50
C ALA A 307 34.58 27.12 -9.40
N ASN A 308 35.12 26.22 -10.23
CA ASN A 308 36.12 26.56 -11.22
C ASN A 308 35.40 27.13 -12.43
N GLY A 309 35.20 28.45 -12.40
CA GLY A 309 34.77 29.20 -13.57
C GLY A 309 34.17 30.55 -13.23
N GLN A 310 35.02 31.57 -13.06
CA GLN A 310 35.00 32.80 -13.86
C GLN A 310 36.00 33.81 -13.28
N ALA A 311 37.15 33.92 -13.93
CA ALA A 311 38.00 35.12 -13.95
C ALA A 311 38.54 35.26 -15.38
#